data_AF-A0A1H1LM40-F1
#
_entry.id   AF-A0A1H1LM40-F1
#
_cell.length_a   1.000
_cell.length_b   1.000
_cell.length_c   1.000
_cell.angle_alpha   90.00
_cell.angle_beta   90.00
_cell.angle_gamma   90.00
#
_symmetry.space_group_name_H-M   'P 1'
#
loop_
_entity.id
_entity.type
_entity.pdbx_description
1 polymer ?
#
loop_
_entity_poly.entity_id
_entity_poly.type
_entity_poly.pdbx_seq_one_letter_code
_entity_poly.pdbx_strand_id
1 'polypeptide(L)'
;MLHNTGATALVVMELRVAFAEGQFMVWEHTRTTLIPQSDDVQDARTPFSIAGRSTHELVAEFRGTFPGKVPVGRPHRIVVEARSSRGSGWREVLAYDLRLENFVHPVTYIVYTNEQNYLPQEELAAGVERRNKLREQWGLPDREPDTA
;
A
#
# COMPACT_ATOMS: atom_id res chain seq x y z
N MET A 1 -28.79 -24.07 13.11
CA MET A 1 -28.05 -23.34 14.16
C MET A 1 -26.89 -22.64 13.47
N LEU A 2 -26.82 -21.29 13.47
CA LEU A 2 -25.71 -20.56 12.86
C LEU A 2 -24.59 -20.45 13.91
N HIS A 3 -23.46 -21.13 13.68
CA HIS A 3 -22.30 -21.02 14.54
C HIS A 3 -21.40 -19.90 14.00
N ASN A 4 -21.26 -18.81 14.75
CA ASN A 4 -20.16 -17.88 14.53
C ASN A 4 -18.91 -18.54 15.11
N THR A 5 -18.06 -19.13 14.26
CA THR A 5 -16.85 -19.84 14.67
C THR A 5 -15.75 -18.94 15.23
N GLY A 6 -16.04 -17.66 15.47
CA GLY A 6 -15.03 -16.66 15.80
C GLY A 6 -14.12 -16.42 14.60
N ALA A 7 -13.63 -15.19 14.43
CA ALA A 7 -12.64 -14.95 13.41
C ALA A 7 -11.32 -15.60 13.84
N THR A 8 -10.95 -16.74 13.25
CA THR A 8 -9.65 -17.38 13.51
C THR A 8 -8.52 -16.46 13.05
N ALA A 9 -7.43 -16.39 13.81
CA ALA A 9 -6.24 -15.65 13.40
C ALA A 9 -5.73 -16.12 12.02
N LEU A 10 -5.16 -15.19 11.26
CA LEU A 10 -4.52 -15.43 9.97
C LEU A 10 -3.02 -15.20 10.14
N VAL A 11 -2.18 -16.17 9.80
CA VAL A 11 -0.73 -15.96 9.78
C VAL A 11 -0.34 -15.62 8.36
N VAL A 12 0.19 -14.43 8.12
CA VAL A 12 0.78 -14.01 6.84
C VAL A 12 2.22 -14.49 6.82
N MET A 13 2.58 -15.29 5.82
CA MET A 13 3.91 -15.89 5.70
C MET A 13 4.77 -15.18 4.66
N GLU A 14 4.16 -14.79 3.54
CA GLU A 14 4.85 -14.14 2.44
C GLU A 14 3.94 -13.09 1.79
N LEU A 15 4.56 -12.06 1.22
CA LEU A 15 3.92 -11.03 0.42
C LEU A 15 4.67 -10.86 -0.90
N ARG A 16 3.95 -10.48 -1.96
CA ARG A 16 4.54 -10.04 -3.21
C ARG A 16 3.68 -8.97 -3.88
N VAL A 17 4.32 -8.18 -4.73
CA VAL A 17 3.64 -7.29 -5.67
C VAL A 17 3.76 -7.94 -7.04
N ALA A 18 2.62 -8.29 -7.64
CA ALA A 18 2.53 -8.74 -9.02
C ALA A 18 2.13 -7.59 -9.94
N PHE A 19 2.81 -7.49 -11.07
CA PHE A 19 2.51 -6.53 -12.12
C PHE A 19 1.66 -7.20 -13.19
N ALA A 20 0.75 -6.45 -13.82
CA ALA A 20 -0.07 -6.97 -14.92
C ALA A 20 0.78 -7.50 -16.09
N GLU A 21 2.00 -6.99 -16.24
CA GLU A 21 3.00 -7.42 -17.23
C GLU A 21 3.66 -8.78 -16.93
N GLY A 22 3.34 -9.41 -15.79
CA GLY A 22 3.76 -10.77 -15.42
C GLY A 22 5.00 -10.84 -14.52
N GLN A 23 5.70 -9.74 -14.29
CA GLN A 23 6.77 -9.64 -13.29
C GLN A 23 6.20 -9.59 -11.88
N PHE A 24 7.03 -9.93 -10.90
CA PHE A 24 6.70 -9.76 -9.50
C PHE A 24 7.93 -9.33 -8.70
N MET A 25 7.68 -8.60 -7.62
CA MET A 25 8.65 -8.28 -6.58
C MET A 25 8.24 -8.97 -5.29
N VAL A 26 9.19 -9.58 -4.60
CA VAL A 26 8.95 -10.30 -3.35
C VAL A 26 9.22 -9.40 -2.18
N TRP A 27 8.44 -9.55 -1.10
CA TRP A 27 8.73 -8.88 0.16
C TRP A 27 10.07 -9.37 0.71
N GLU A 28 10.94 -8.42 1.03
CA GLU A 28 12.30 -8.68 1.49
C GLU A 28 12.49 -8.23 2.94
N HIS A 29 12.04 -7.01 3.25
CA HIS A 29 12.22 -6.38 4.55
C HIS A 29 10.99 -5.59 4.98
N THR A 30 10.92 -5.29 6.27
CA THR A 30 9.95 -4.39 6.85
C THR A 30 10.65 -3.26 7.57
N ARG A 31 10.15 -2.04 7.38
CA ARG A 31 10.59 -0.87 8.11
C ARG A 31 9.58 -0.49 9.18
N THR A 32 10.02 0.29 10.16
CA THR A 32 9.12 0.97 11.10
C THR A 32 8.53 2.26 10.53
N THR A 33 9.25 2.92 9.63
CA THR A 33 8.84 4.20 9.05
C THR A 33 8.94 4.19 7.53
N LEU A 34 8.11 4.98 6.86
CA LEU A 34 8.14 5.11 5.40
C LEU A 34 9.33 5.93 4.92
N ILE A 35 9.71 6.97 5.68
CA ILE A 35 10.84 7.85 5.38
C ILE A 35 12.00 7.38 6.26
N PRO A 36 13.07 6.82 5.70
CA PRO A 36 14.22 6.36 6.48
C PRO A 36 14.74 7.49 7.38
N GLN A 37 14.77 7.25 8.68
CA GLN A 37 15.46 8.09 9.66
C GLN A 37 16.68 7.33 10.21
N SER A 38 17.58 8.04 10.90
CA SER A 38 18.79 7.41 11.48
C SER A 38 18.47 6.34 12.53
N ASP A 39 17.30 6.39 13.13
CA ASP A 39 16.79 5.47 14.15
C ASP A 39 15.73 4.49 13.59
N ASP A 40 15.46 4.52 12.29
CA ASP A 40 14.51 3.60 11.66
C ASP A 40 15.05 2.16 11.66
N VAL A 41 14.22 1.23 12.10
CA VAL A 41 14.60 -0.18 12.23
C VAL A 41 14.17 -0.94 10.97
N GLN A 42 15.14 -1.61 10.36
CA GLN A 42 14.91 -2.60 9.30
C GLN A 42 14.92 -4.00 9.92
N ASP A 43 13.82 -4.74 9.74
CA ASP A 43 13.70 -6.13 10.15
C ASP A 43 13.54 -7.06 8.93
N ALA A 44 14.00 -8.30 9.10
CA ALA A 44 13.83 -9.34 8.09
C ALA A 44 12.34 -9.67 7.92
N ARG A 45 11.95 -10.09 6.71
CA ARG A 45 10.60 -10.61 6.48
C ARG A 45 10.30 -11.77 7.45
N THR A 46 9.46 -11.50 8.44
CA THR A 46 9.10 -12.47 9.46
C THR A 46 7.59 -12.68 9.41
N PRO A 47 7.11 -13.94 9.37
CA PRO A 47 5.67 -14.20 9.41
C PRO A 47 5.01 -13.51 10.61
N PHE A 48 3.85 -12.90 10.39
CA PHE A 48 3.10 -12.20 11.42
C PHE A 48 1.66 -12.68 11.46
N SER A 49 1.02 -12.56 12.63
CA SER A 49 -0.38 -12.94 12.80
C SER A 49 -1.30 -11.74 12.84
N ILE A 50 -2.43 -11.85 12.14
CA ILE A 50 -3.54 -10.92 12.19
C ILE A 50 -4.62 -11.59 13.03
N ALA A 51 -4.90 -11.02 14.20
CA ALA A 51 -5.98 -11.51 15.05
C ALA A 51 -7.32 -11.38 14.32
N GLY A 52 -8.27 -12.24 14.67
CA GLY A 52 -9.61 -12.18 14.11
C GLY A 52 -10.26 -10.81 14.29
N ARG A 53 -10.85 -10.27 13.22
CA ARG A 53 -11.51 -8.94 13.22
C ARG A 53 -10.57 -7.78 13.57
N SER A 54 -9.26 -7.95 13.35
CA SER A 54 -8.25 -6.91 13.53
C SER A 54 -7.54 -6.59 12.22
N THR A 55 -6.74 -5.54 12.23
CA THR A 55 -5.83 -5.15 11.15
C THR A 55 -4.41 -5.11 11.69
N HIS A 56 -3.43 -5.24 10.79
CA HIS A 56 -2.02 -5.08 11.10
C HIS A 56 -1.43 -4.09 10.13
N GLU A 57 -0.80 -3.03 10.65
CA GLU A 57 -0.11 -2.04 9.85
C GLU A 57 1.29 -2.55 9.51
N LEU A 58 1.71 -2.38 8.25
CA LEU A 58 2.97 -2.88 7.74
C LEU A 58 3.55 -1.92 6.71
N VAL A 59 4.80 -1.48 6.93
CA VAL A 59 5.60 -0.80 5.92
C VAL A 59 6.51 -1.84 5.26
N ALA A 60 6.04 -2.44 4.17
CA ALA A 60 6.74 -3.51 3.47
C ALA A 60 7.63 -2.99 2.33
N GLU A 61 8.84 -3.50 2.25
CA GLU A 61 9.75 -3.28 1.11
C GLU A 61 9.78 -4.49 0.20
N PHE A 62 9.62 -4.24 -1.10
CA PHE A 62 9.62 -5.28 -2.12
C PHE A 62 10.85 -5.16 -3.01
N ARG A 63 11.49 -6.30 -3.29
CA ARG A 63 12.65 -6.38 -4.17
C ARG A 63 12.38 -7.32 -5.33
N GLY A 64 12.85 -6.94 -6.51
CA GLY A 64 12.76 -7.74 -7.72
C GLY A 64 12.88 -6.88 -8.96
N THR A 65 12.53 -7.45 -10.10
CA THR A 65 12.59 -6.76 -11.38
C THR A 65 11.31 -5.97 -11.59
N PHE A 66 11.44 -4.65 -11.75
CA PHE A 66 10.34 -3.81 -12.21
C PHE A 66 9.98 -4.15 -13.66
N PRO A 67 8.69 -4.12 -14.06
CA PRO A 67 8.31 -4.29 -15.46
C PRO A 67 8.91 -3.17 -16.31
N GLY A 68 9.92 -3.52 -17.10
CA GLY A 68 10.72 -2.56 -17.87
C GLY A 68 12.01 -2.17 -17.14
N LYS A 69 13.08 -1.84 -17.89
CA LYS A 69 14.39 -1.49 -17.31
C LYS A 69 14.36 -0.19 -16.49
N VAL A 70 13.38 0.68 -16.75
CA VAL A 70 13.17 1.98 -16.09
C VAL A 70 11.67 2.15 -15.89
N PRO A 71 11.20 2.57 -14.69
CA PRO A 71 9.84 3.03 -14.49
C PRO A 71 9.51 4.12 -15.51
N VAL A 72 8.64 3.81 -16.47
CA VAL A 72 8.05 4.85 -17.33
C VAL A 72 7.03 5.58 -16.45
N GLY A 73 6.95 6.91 -16.54
CA GLY A 73 5.97 7.72 -15.82
C GLY A 73 4.53 7.51 -16.31
N ARG A 74 4.08 6.26 -16.33
CA ARG A 74 2.72 5.84 -16.62
C ARG A 74 2.20 5.01 -15.43
N PRO A 75 0.89 4.90 -15.24
CA PRO A 75 0.34 4.02 -14.22
C PRO A 75 0.64 2.55 -14.56
N HIS A 76 1.04 1.77 -13.56
CA HIS A 76 1.17 0.33 -13.65
C HIS A 76 0.14 -0.34 -12.75
N ARG A 77 -0.73 -1.19 -13.31
CA ARG A 77 -1.66 -1.98 -12.51
C ARG A 77 -0.88 -3.01 -11.70
N ILE A 78 -0.99 -2.95 -10.38
CA ILE A 78 -0.35 -3.90 -9.47
C ILE A 78 -1.36 -4.59 -8.56
N VAL A 79 -0.98 -5.80 -8.15
CA VAL A 79 -1.73 -6.63 -7.20
C VAL A 79 -0.79 -7.00 -6.05
N VAL A 80 -1.14 -6.60 -4.84
CA VAL A 80 -0.51 -7.11 -3.62
C VAL A 80 -1.13 -8.46 -3.30
N GLU A 81 -0.30 -9.48 -3.22
CA GLU A 81 -0.73 -10.85 -2.91
C GLU A 81 -0.05 -11.36 -1.65
N ALA A 82 -0.77 -12.21 -0.91
CA ALA A 82 -0.27 -12.86 0.30
C ALA A 82 -0.38 -14.38 0.21
N ARG A 83 0.61 -15.06 0.81
CA ARG A 83 0.46 -16.44 1.27
C ARG A 83 0.19 -16.43 2.75
N SER A 84 -0.79 -17.22 3.18
CA SER A 84 -1.21 -17.26 4.57
C SER A 84 -1.41 -18.69 5.06
N SER A 85 -1.59 -18.85 6.38
CA SER A 85 -1.97 -20.13 6.99
C SER A 85 -3.31 -20.69 6.48
N ARG A 86 -4.11 -19.89 5.75
CA ARG A 86 -5.39 -20.32 5.20
C ARG A 86 -5.27 -20.61 3.70
N GLY A 87 -5.16 -21.90 3.40
CA GLY A 87 -5.18 -22.44 2.04
C GLY A 87 -3.81 -22.38 1.34
N SER A 88 -3.74 -23.05 0.21
CA SER A 88 -2.53 -23.10 -0.63
C SER A 88 -2.54 -21.97 -1.66
N GLY A 89 -1.37 -21.38 -1.92
CA GLY A 89 -1.16 -20.43 -3.01
C GLY A 89 -1.28 -18.96 -2.63
N TRP A 90 -1.04 -18.11 -3.62
CA TRP A 90 -1.14 -16.66 -3.54
C TRP A 90 -2.60 -16.22 -3.60
N ARG A 91 -2.94 -15.21 -2.81
CA ARG A 91 -4.27 -14.59 -2.81
C ARG A 91 -4.13 -13.09 -2.90
N GLU A 92 -4.97 -12.48 -3.74
CA GLU A 92 -5.07 -11.03 -3.82
C GLU A 92 -5.53 -10.44 -2.48
N VAL A 93 -4.78 -9.45 -2.01
CA VAL A 93 -5.10 -8.63 -0.83
C VAL A 93 -5.63 -7.27 -1.26
N LEU A 94 -4.97 -6.66 -2.25
CA LEU A 94 -5.31 -5.34 -2.77
C LEU A 94 -4.81 -5.20 -4.21
N ALA A 95 -5.60 -4.57 -5.07
CA ALA A 95 -5.18 -4.21 -6.43
C ALA A 95 -5.41 -2.71 -6.69
N TYR A 96 -4.41 -2.03 -7.23
CA TYR A 96 -4.46 -0.59 -7.52
C TYR A 96 -3.48 -0.21 -8.63
N ASP A 97 -3.61 1.02 -9.13
CA ASP A 97 -2.71 1.55 -10.15
C ASP A 97 -1.56 2.29 -9.44
N LEU A 98 -0.35 1.73 -9.55
CA LEU A 98 0.87 2.36 -9.08
C LEU A 98 1.24 3.50 -10.04
N ARG A 99 1.02 4.73 -9.58
CA ARG A 99 1.34 5.95 -10.31
C ARG A 99 2.80 6.33 -10.11
N LEU A 100 3.55 6.36 -11.21
CA LEU A 100 4.99 6.63 -11.24
C LEU A 100 5.30 7.97 -11.87
N GLU A 101 4.29 8.76 -12.25
CA GLU A 101 4.46 10.12 -12.79
C GLU A 101 5.24 11.02 -11.82
N ASN A 102 5.19 10.70 -10.52
CA ASN A 102 5.86 11.44 -9.45
C ASN A 102 7.32 11.01 -9.20
N PHE A 103 7.87 10.09 -10.00
CA PHE A 103 9.29 9.70 -9.91
C PHE A 103 10.18 10.77 -10.56
N VAL A 104 10.50 11.82 -9.81
CA VAL A 104 11.33 12.94 -10.27
C VAL A 104 12.79 12.51 -10.50
N HIS A 105 13.27 11.51 -9.75
CA HIS A 105 14.63 10.99 -9.83
C HIS A 105 14.65 9.45 -9.81
N PRO A 106 14.49 8.77 -10.96
CA PRO A 106 14.43 7.31 -11.02
C PRO A 106 15.75 6.59 -10.67
N VAL A 107 16.85 7.33 -10.49
CA VAL A 107 18.21 6.80 -10.25
C VAL A 107 18.74 7.14 -8.84
N THR A 108 18.12 8.08 -8.12
CA THR A 108 18.55 8.54 -6.80
C THR A 108 17.35 8.77 -5.91
N TYR A 109 17.32 8.09 -4.76
CA TYR A 109 16.47 8.31 -3.58
C TYR A 109 15.01 8.72 -3.88
N ILE A 110 14.07 7.81 -3.66
CA ILE A 110 12.65 7.99 -3.99
C ILE A 110 12.06 9.12 -3.13
N VAL A 111 12.00 10.34 -3.66
CA VAL A 111 11.23 11.42 -3.05
C VAL A 111 9.85 11.42 -3.70
N TYR A 112 8.85 10.94 -2.96
CA TYR A 112 7.46 11.15 -3.32
C TYR A 112 7.11 12.61 -3.00
N THR A 113 6.76 13.40 -4.02
CA THR A 113 6.13 14.69 -3.76
C THR A 113 4.64 14.48 -3.48
N ASN A 114 4.18 14.97 -2.33
CA ASN A 114 2.77 14.97 -1.94
C ASN A 114 2.11 16.33 -2.24
N GLU A 115 2.73 17.21 -3.04
CA GLU A 115 2.12 18.50 -3.33
C GLU A 115 0.81 18.31 -4.11
N GLN A 116 -0.20 19.12 -3.77
CA GLN A 116 -1.52 19.07 -4.42
C GLN A 116 -1.46 19.35 -5.93
N ASN A 117 -0.38 19.98 -6.40
CA ASN A 117 -0.26 20.55 -7.74
C ASN A 117 -0.12 19.50 -8.87
N TYR A 118 0.00 18.21 -8.54
CA TYR A 118 0.28 17.14 -9.52
C TYR A 118 -0.94 16.34 -9.97
N LEU A 119 -2.05 16.40 -9.22
CA LEU A 119 -3.30 15.79 -9.66
C LEU A 119 -4.03 16.76 -10.61
N PRO A 120 -4.58 16.29 -11.75
CA PRO A 120 -5.48 17.11 -12.56
C PRO A 120 -6.58 17.68 -11.67
N GLN A 121 -6.99 18.93 -11.92
CA GLN A 121 -7.93 19.63 -11.04
C GLN A 121 -9.26 18.90 -10.87
N GLU A 122 -9.67 18.14 -11.88
CA GLU A 122 -10.81 17.23 -11.83
C GLU A 122 -10.62 16.08 -10.82
N GLU A 123 -9.45 15.44 -10.79
CA GLU A 123 -9.16 14.37 -9.84
C GLU A 123 -9.05 14.91 -8.40
N LEU A 124 -8.49 16.11 -8.22
CA LEU A 124 -8.49 16.80 -6.92
C LEU A 124 -9.92 17.07 -6.45
N ALA A 125 -10.76 17.62 -7.32
CA ALA A 125 -12.16 17.91 -7.00
C ALA A 125 -12.91 16.62 -6.63
N ALA A 126 -12.74 15.54 -7.40
CA ALA A 126 -13.34 14.24 -7.11
C ALA A 126 -12.79 13.60 -5.83
N GLY A 127 -11.52 13.83 -5.50
CA GLY A 127 -10.90 13.41 -4.24
C GLY A 127 -11.48 14.15 -3.04
N VAL A 128 -11.62 15.48 -3.15
CA VAL A 128 -12.25 16.35 -2.14
C VAL A 128 -13.71 15.96 -1.92
N GLU A 129 -14.47 15.73 -2.99
CA GLU A 129 -15.87 15.30 -2.91
C GLU A 129 -15.99 13.95 -2.18
N ARG A 130 -15.17 12.95 -2.55
CA ARG A 130 -15.16 11.64 -1.90
C ARG A 130 -14.78 11.75 -0.43
N ARG A 131 -13.77 12.56 -0.10
CA ARG A 131 -13.37 12.83 1.29
C ARG A 131 -14.53 13.44 2.07
N ASN A 132 -15.23 14.43 1.52
CA ASN A 132 -16.35 15.07 2.20
C ASN A 132 -17.51 14.08 2.44
N LYS A 133 -17.85 13.24 1.45
CA LYS A 133 -18.85 12.17 1.62
C LYS A 133 -18.47 11.18 2.73
N LEU A 134 -17.21 10.77 2.81
CA LEU A 134 -16.73 9.88 3.88
C LEU A 134 -16.84 10.54 5.26
N ARG A 135 -16.58 11.85 5.33
CA ARG A 135 -16.69 12.61 6.57
C ARG A 135 -18.12 12.75 7.05
N GLU A 136 -19.06 13.03 6.15
CA GLU A 136 -20.50 13.02 6.45
C GLU A 136 -20.95 11.64 6.91
N GLN A 137 -20.56 10.58 6.20
CA GLN A 137 -20.91 9.20 6.55
C GLN A 137 -20.43 8.80 7.95
N TRP A 138 -19.30 9.35 8.39
CA TRP A 138 -18.69 9.03 9.70
C TRP A 138 -18.89 10.11 10.77
N GLY A 139 -19.68 11.15 10.49
CA GLY A 139 -19.95 12.24 11.43
C GLY A 139 -18.71 13.03 11.86
N LEU A 140 -17.71 13.16 10.98
CA LEU A 140 -16.46 13.85 11.27
C LEU A 140 -16.64 15.38 11.15
N PRO A 141 -16.21 16.19 12.14
CA PRO A 141 -16.40 17.64 12.15
C PRO A 141 -15.48 18.33 11.14
N ASP A 142 -16.01 19.27 10.35
CA ASP A 142 -15.27 20.08 9.36
C ASP A 142 -13.95 20.60 9.90
N ARG A 143 -12.85 20.29 9.20
CA ARG A 143 -11.53 20.81 9.56
C ARG A 143 -11.50 22.28 9.13
N GLU A 144 -11.23 23.19 10.07
CA GLU A 144 -10.88 24.56 9.73
C GLU A 144 -9.70 24.55 8.73
N PRO A 145 -9.68 25.46 7.75
CA PRO A 145 -8.56 25.54 6.83
C PRO A 145 -7.27 25.76 7.63
N ASP A 146 -6.29 24.87 7.47
CA ASP A 146 -4.96 25.07 8.03
C ASP A 146 -4.45 26.43 7.52
N THR A 147 -4.29 27.38 8.44
CA THR A 147 -3.63 28.65 8.14
C THR A 147 -2.14 28.34 7.99
N ALA A 148 -1.58 28.78 6.87
CA ALA A 148 -0.31 28.38 6.28
C ALA A 148 0.90 28.36 7.23
#